data_AF-A0A2S8ZND6-F1
#
_entry.id   AF-A0A2S8ZND6-F1
#
_cell.length_a   1.000
_cell.length_b   1.000
_cell.length_c   1.000
_cell.angle_alpha   90.00
_cell.angle_beta   90.00
_cell.angle_gamma   90.00
#
_symmetry.space_group_name_H-M   'P 1'
#
loop_
_entity.id
_entity.type
_entity.pdbx_description
1 polymer ?
#
loop_
_entity_poly.entity_id
_entity_poly.type
_entity_poly.pdbx_seq_one_letter_code
_entity_poly.pdbx_strand_id
1 'polypeptide(L)'
;MGVKVRYDELGGLSTELDHIVKEFEDAGSRRRDLKDAVGDPYGDGALRDAADDFEGRWDDRRKALIENCKTVKDHVDGVIQGFKDFDVKAAQGGDKGGK
;
A
#
# COMPACT_ATOMS: atom_id res chain seq x y z
N MET A 1 25.98 8.79 -16.26
CA MET A 1 25.30 8.17 -15.09
C MET A 1 24.15 7.36 -15.66
N GLY A 2 24.20 6.02 -15.61
CA GLY A 2 23.14 5.16 -16.15
C GLY A 2 22.27 4.65 -15.00
N VAL A 3 20.96 4.87 -15.07
CA VAL A 3 20.02 4.28 -14.11
C VAL A 3 20.07 2.76 -14.28
N LYS A 4 20.50 2.04 -13.24
CA LYS A 4 20.42 0.58 -13.20
C LYS A 4 19.08 0.19 -12.59
N VAL A 5 18.10 -0.13 -13.43
CA VAL A 5 16.82 -0.66 -12.96
C VAL A 5 17.01 -2.15 -12.69
N ARG A 6 16.89 -2.54 -11.41
CA ARG A 6 16.88 -3.92 -10.96
C ARG A 6 15.43 -4.37 -10.81
N TYR A 7 14.95 -5.15 -11.77
CA TYR A 7 13.55 -5.61 -11.80
C TYR A 7 13.17 -6.44 -10.58
N ASP A 8 14.12 -7.18 -10.03
CA ASP A 8 14.01 -7.95 -8.80
C ASP A 8 13.74 -7.05 -7.59
N GLU A 9 14.45 -5.93 -7.46
CA GLU A 9 14.23 -4.98 -6.35
C GLU A 9 12.92 -4.22 -6.48
N LEU A 10 12.56 -3.77 -7.69
CA LEU A 10 11.27 -3.11 -7.91
C LEU A 10 10.10 -4.09 -7.73
N GLY A 11 10.26 -5.33 -8.17
CA GLY A 11 9.29 -6.39 -7.92
C GLY A 11 9.13 -6.65 -6.42
N GLY A 12 10.24 -6.75 -5.69
CA GLY A 12 10.24 -6.88 -4.23
C GLY A 12 9.49 -5.73 -3.54
N LEU A 13 9.79 -4.48 -3.91
CA LEU A 13 9.09 -3.31 -3.38
C LEU A 13 7.58 -3.36 -3.66
N SER A 14 7.17 -3.76 -4.86
CA SER A 14 5.76 -3.90 -5.23
C SER A 14 5.06 -4.95 -4.36
N THR A 15 5.73 -6.08 -4.08
CA THR A 15 5.23 -7.13 -3.18
C THR A 15 5.10 -6.64 -1.74
N GLU A 16 6.10 -5.94 -1.21
CA GLU A 16 6.05 -5.41 0.16
C GLU A 16 4.93 -4.38 0.34
N LEU A 17 4.70 -3.52 -0.67
CA LEU A 17 3.57 -2.58 -0.66
C LEU A 17 2.22 -3.31 -0.64
N ASP A 18 2.10 -4.42 -1.38
CA ASP A 18 0.91 -5.26 -1.38
C ASP A 18 0.64 -5.89 0.00
N HIS A 19 1.70 -6.38 0.65
CA HIS A 19 1.61 -6.90 2.02
C HIS A 19 1.15 -5.84 3.02
N ILE A 20 1.74 -4.64 2.98
CA ILE A 20 1.36 -3.52 3.85
C ILE A 20 -0.10 -3.13 3.64
N VAL A 21 -0.55 -3.04 2.39
CA VAL A 21 -1.97 -2.76 2.07
C VAL A 21 -2.88 -3.81 2.69
N LYS A 22 -2.55 -5.09 2.51
CA LYS A 22 -3.36 -6.19 3.03
C LYS A 22 -3.42 -6.19 4.56
N GLU A 23 -2.29 -5.99 5.24
CA GLU A 23 -2.25 -5.88 6.70
C GLU A 23 -3.12 -4.73 7.21
N PHE A 24 -3.08 -3.58 6.55
CA PHE A 24 -3.96 -2.47 6.91
C PHE A 24 -5.43 -2.80 6.65
N GLU A 25 -5.78 -3.45 5.55
CA GLU A 25 -7.14 -3.88 5.25
C GLU A 25 -7.68 -4.85 6.32
N ASP A 26 -6.88 -5.84 6.71
CA ASP A 26 -7.22 -6.86 7.72
C ASP A 26 -7.34 -6.27 9.14
N ALA A 27 -6.52 -5.27 9.49
CA ALA A 27 -6.63 -4.50 10.72
C ALA A 27 -7.95 -3.71 10.84
N GLY A 28 -8.74 -3.66 9.76
CA GLY A 28 -10.14 -3.24 9.68
C GLY A 28 -11.03 -3.71 10.83
N SER A 29 -10.92 -5.00 11.10
CA SER A 29 -11.90 -5.75 11.91
C SER A 29 -11.83 -5.45 13.41
N ARG A 30 -10.65 -5.14 13.95
CA ARG A 30 -10.38 -5.02 15.40
C ARG A 30 -10.78 -3.67 16.02
N ARG A 31 -11.34 -2.75 15.23
CA ARG A 31 -11.58 -1.36 15.68
C ARG A 31 -12.79 -1.21 16.58
N ARG A 32 -13.96 -1.72 16.16
CA ARG A 32 -15.22 -1.57 16.89
C ARG A 32 -15.20 -2.19 18.29
N ASP A 33 -14.22 -3.04 18.55
CA ASP A 33 -14.07 -3.74 19.82
C ASP A 33 -13.60 -2.82 20.95
N LEU A 34 -12.92 -1.71 20.67
CA LEU A 34 -12.28 -0.90 21.73
C LEU A 34 -13.31 -0.07 22.52
N LYS A 35 -14.14 0.73 21.85
CA LYS A 35 -15.24 1.50 22.48
C LYS A 35 -16.19 0.58 23.26
N ASP A 36 -16.54 -0.55 22.66
CA ASP A 36 -17.43 -1.53 23.29
C ASP A 36 -16.78 -2.20 24.49
N ALA A 37 -15.47 -2.47 24.44
CA ALA A 37 -14.71 -2.99 25.58
C ALA A 37 -14.54 -1.97 26.71
N VAL A 38 -14.46 -0.68 26.38
CA VAL A 38 -14.42 0.40 27.39
C VAL A 38 -15.76 0.51 28.12
N GLY A 39 -16.88 0.43 27.40
CA GLY A 39 -18.22 0.45 27.99
C GLY A 39 -18.55 1.81 28.61
N ASP A 40 -19.25 1.82 29.75
CA ASP A 40 -19.63 3.05 30.47
C ASP A 40 -19.42 2.85 31.98
N PRO A 41 -18.15 2.81 32.43
CA PRO A 41 -17.83 2.50 33.82
C PRO A 41 -18.37 3.60 34.74
N TYR A 42 -19.16 3.20 35.73
CA TYR A 42 -19.80 4.11 36.69
C TYR A 42 -20.72 5.18 36.06
N GLY A 43 -21.16 4.99 34.81
CA GLY A 43 -21.94 5.98 34.06
C GLY A 43 -21.11 7.18 33.58
N ASP A 44 -19.78 7.07 33.58
CA ASP A 44 -18.88 8.04 32.97
C ASP A 44 -18.42 7.59 31.57
N GLY A 45 -19.08 8.15 30.56
CA GLY A 45 -18.84 7.86 29.15
C GLY A 45 -17.61 8.53 28.54
N ALA A 46 -16.87 9.39 29.28
CA ALA A 46 -15.81 10.19 28.68
C ALA A 46 -14.70 9.36 28.01
N LEU A 47 -14.34 8.22 28.62
CA LEU A 47 -13.33 7.31 28.04
C LEU A 47 -13.86 6.58 26.80
N ARG A 48 -15.15 6.24 26.79
CA ARG A 48 -15.83 5.61 25.65
C ARG A 48 -15.87 6.54 24.45
N ASP A 49 -16.21 7.81 24.68
CA ASP A 49 -16.27 8.83 23.63
C ASP A 49 -14.88 9.12 23.05
N ALA A 50 -13.86 9.15 23.90
CA ALA A 50 -12.47 9.27 23.45
C ALA A 50 -12.01 8.06 22.61
N ALA A 51 -12.44 6.84 22.97
CA ALA A 51 -12.19 5.64 22.18
C ALA A 51 -12.89 5.69 20.82
N ASP A 52 -14.13 6.16 20.77
CA ASP A 52 -14.91 6.34 19.52
C ASP A 52 -14.25 7.37 18.58
N ASP A 53 -13.81 8.52 19.09
CA ASP A 53 -13.08 9.52 18.30
C ASP A 53 -11.77 8.96 17.75
N PHE A 54 -11.02 8.25 18.60
CA PHE A 54 -9.78 7.60 18.17
C PHE A 54 -10.04 6.57 17.07
N GLU A 55 -11.04 5.70 17.21
CA GLU A 55 -11.41 4.70 16.22
C GLU A 55 -11.76 5.32 14.87
N GLY A 56 -12.57 6.39 14.87
CA GLY A 56 -12.96 7.12 13.66
C GLY A 56 -11.76 7.75 12.97
N ARG A 57 -10.95 8.52 13.70
CA ARG A 57 -9.76 9.19 13.16
C ARG A 57 -8.72 8.21 12.67
N TRP A 58 -8.56 7.08 13.36
CA TRP A 58 -7.66 6.01 12.93
C TRP A 58 -8.15 5.33 11.65
N ASP A 59 -9.46 5.08 11.51
CA ASP A 59 -10.00 4.50 10.28
C ASP A 59 -9.75 5.40 9.06
N ASP A 60 -9.97 6.70 9.20
CA ASP A 60 -9.71 7.67 8.14
C ASP A 60 -8.22 7.74 7.78
N ARG A 61 -7.35 7.80 8.80
CA ARG A 61 -5.90 7.83 8.58
C ARG A 61 -5.41 6.54 7.92
N ARG A 62 -5.95 5.38 8.32
CA ARG A 62 -5.63 4.07 7.77
C ARG A 62 -6.06 3.95 6.30
N LYS A 63 -7.28 4.37 5.96
CA LYS A 63 -7.73 4.44 4.56
C LYS A 63 -6.80 5.31 3.72
N ALA A 64 -6.42 6.48 4.23
CA ALA A 64 -5.48 7.35 3.54
C ALA A 64 -4.08 6.70 3.37
N LEU A 65 -3.59 5.93 4.34
CA LEU A 65 -2.34 5.17 4.19
C LEU A 65 -2.45 4.10 3.10
N ILE A 66 -3.55 3.34 3.08
CA ILE A 66 -3.81 2.32 2.06
C ILE A 66 -3.77 2.94 0.65
N GLU A 67 -4.47 4.05 0.43
CA GLU A 67 -4.51 4.73 -0.87
C GLU A 67 -3.12 5.23 -1.31
N ASN A 68 -2.33 5.76 -0.38
CA ASN A 68 -0.96 6.18 -0.68
C ASN A 68 -0.07 4.98 -1.04
N CYS A 69 -0.16 3.87 -0.33
CA CYS A 69 0.60 2.65 -0.64
C CYS A 69 0.20 2.10 -2.02
N LYS A 70 -1.10 2.06 -2.35
CA LYS A 70 -1.59 1.66 -3.68
C LYS A 70 -1.05 2.58 -4.77
N THR A 71 -1.08 3.89 -4.56
CA THR A 71 -0.53 4.87 -5.50
C THR A 71 0.96 4.61 -5.77
N VAL A 72 1.77 4.44 -4.73
CA VAL A 72 3.21 4.15 -4.90
C VAL A 72 3.42 2.83 -5.64
N LYS A 73 2.63 1.80 -5.32
CA LYS A 73 2.67 0.51 -5.99
C LYS A 73 2.39 0.64 -7.48
N ASP A 74 1.35 1.37 -7.86
CA ASP A 74 0.98 1.61 -9.26
C ASP A 74 2.12 2.33 -10.03
N HIS A 75 2.79 3.28 -9.38
CA HIS A 75 3.97 3.92 -9.96
C HIS A 75 5.12 2.94 -10.17
N VAL A 76 5.42 2.09 -9.19
CA VAL A 76 6.48 1.07 -9.29
C VAL A 76 6.16 0.06 -10.41
N ASP A 77 4.92 -0.43 -10.47
CA ASP A 77 4.47 -1.36 -11.50
C ASP A 77 4.53 -0.73 -12.89
N GLY A 78 4.14 0.54 -13.01
CA GLY A 78 4.25 1.32 -14.24
C GLY A 78 5.70 1.47 -14.72
N VAL A 79 6.65 1.71 -13.81
CA VAL A 79 8.08 1.73 -14.14
C VAL A 79 8.54 0.36 -14.63
N ILE A 80 8.21 -0.72 -13.91
CA ILE A 80 8.57 -2.10 -14.30
C ILE A 80 8.04 -2.41 -15.71
N GLN A 81 6.78 -2.10 -15.98
CA GLN A 81 6.15 -2.38 -17.28
C GLN A 81 6.80 -1.57 -18.40
N GLY A 82 7.06 -0.28 -18.17
CA GLY A 82 7.71 0.58 -19.17
C GLY A 82 9.09 0.08 -19.60
N PHE A 83 9.88 -0.42 -18.65
CA PHE A 83 11.20 -1.00 -18.94
C PHE A 83 11.08 -2.36 -19.67
N LYS A 84 10.15 -3.23 -19.26
CA LYS A 84 9.89 -4.50 -19.97
C LYS A 84 9.48 -4.27 -21.43
N ASP A 85 8.58 -3.31 -21.67
CA ASP A 85 8.13 -2.96 -23.01
C ASP A 85 9.28 -2.40 -23.86
N PHE A 86 10.18 -1.62 -23.25
CA PHE A 86 11.38 -1.12 -23.91
C PHE A 86 12.31 -2.27 -24.30
N ASP A 87 12.59 -3.21 -23.40
CA ASP A 87 13.47 -4.36 -23.65
C ASP A 87 12.94 -5.23 -24.80
N VAL A 88 11.63 -5.49 -24.85
CA VAL A 88 10.99 -6.24 -25.95
C VAL A 88 11.16 -5.50 -27.29
N LYS A 89 10.91 -4.19 -27.32
CA LYS A 89 11.07 -3.38 -28.54
C LYS A 89 12.52 -3.33 -29.01
N ALA A 90 13.47 -3.20 -28.08
CA ALA A 90 14.90 -3.19 -28.38
C ALA A 90 15.35 -4.54 -28.96
N ALA A 91 14.90 -5.66 -28.38
CA ALA A 91 15.19 -7.00 -28.89
C ALA A 91 14.64 -7.23 -30.31
N GLN A 92 13.40 -6.79 -30.56
CA GLN A 92 12.78 -6.88 -31.89
C GLN A 92 13.43 -5.96 -32.93
N GLY A 93 13.96 -4.81 -32.50
CA GLY A 93 14.68 -3.86 -33.37
C GLY A 93 16.11 -4.31 -33.70
N GLY A 94 16.78 -4.98 -32.77
CA GLY A 94 18.14 -5.51 -32.95
C GLY A 94 18.25 -6.64 -33.98
N ASP A 95 17.19 -7.43 -34.16
CA ASP A 95 17.12 -8.53 -35.13
C ASP A 95 17.11 -8.04 -36.60
N LYS A 96 16.85 -6.75 -36.86
CA LYS A 96 16.91 -6.16 -38.21
C LYS A 96 18.26 -5.51 -38.56
N GLY A 97 19.26 -5.59 -37.67
CA GLY A 97 20.59 -4.97 -37.82
C GLY A 97 21.73 -5.92 -38.19
N GLY A 98 21.49 -7.23 -38.27
CA GLY A 98 22.49 -8.23 -38.63
C GLY A 98 22.58 -8.45 -40.15
N LYS A 99 23.30 -7.55 -40.85
CA LYS A 99 23.87 -7.82 -42.17
C LYS A 99 25.38 -7.67 -42.10
#